data_AF-A0A7S3P0L1-F1
#
_entry.id   AF-A0A7S3P0L1-F1
#
_cell.length_a   1.000
_cell.length_b   1.000
_cell.length_c   1.000
_cell.angle_alpha   90.00
_cell.angle_beta   90.00
_cell.angle_gamma   90.00
#
_symmetry.space_group_name_H-M   'P 1'
#
loop_
_entity.id
_entity.type
_entity.pdbx_description
1 polymer ?
#
loop_
_entity_poly.entity_id
_entity_poly.type
_entity_poly.pdbx_seq_one_letter_code
_entity_poly.pdbx_strand_id
1 'polypeptide(L)'
;MFTSLGARQLSRSLTKSTSVRYMSGAAMIRDKFQQAYVESRTHQEVVLPKEPENKAEYGAGYYQRYQKGLKKGYTHPYHSKENPIHASSMLHQLNLLSDLVGPEQVSPHYESLSRSRRGLIFLFAYFGTITTLSRLGGWDHNDWIRGLIFHHEYLIALYVGYAELRHFTWLPGPKFTIFYDVFSKYETMQLANQWNDTAEELSTQFYQNTKRQIDYFSIHNEYKFVKKRSMVNFMTNERLNLEKHFHERTVNMLHQIQGFEQQNMKNKLKSVTQEAFDATLAKIESDEEDVIYNQCFDAALDGIRKGRMDFKMDPVLPIMTEELSSRVSVLKNLTEEQENRLLSINEDQKKAVAQTDGAARDTYLRAVPQISSQGLKNHAKFLKFVHYLTGINRKDIK
;
A
#
# COMPACT_ATOMS: atom_id res chain seq x y z
N MET A 1 23.47 7.51 -67.43
CA MET A 1 24.33 7.28 -66.25
C MET A 1 23.83 8.20 -65.15
N PHE A 2 22.83 7.76 -64.39
CA PHE A 2 22.96 7.12 -63.07
C PHE A 2 23.26 8.12 -61.94
N THR A 3 22.39 8.04 -60.93
CA THR A 3 22.54 8.39 -59.50
C THR A 3 22.62 9.86 -59.07
N SER A 4 21.52 10.40 -58.55
CA SER A 4 21.30 10.59 -57.09
C SER A 4 20.07 11.48 -56.81
N LEU A 5 18.87 10.94 -57.08
CA LEU A 5 17.64 11.51 -56.53
C LEU A 5 17.49 11.02 -55.10
N GLY A 6 17.40 11.96 -54.16
CA GLY A 6 17.22 11.72 -52.73
C GLY A 6 15.96 10.92 -52.47
N ALA A 7 16.15 9.67 -52.07
CA ALA A 7 15.09 8.84 -51.52
C ALA A 7 14.66 9.41 -50.17
N ARG A 8 13.52 10.13 -50.15
CA ARG A 8 12.71 10.24 -48.93
C ARG A 8 12.33 8.81 -48.55
N GLN A 9 12.88 8.31 -47.46
CA GLN A 9 12.36 7.12 -46.79
C GLN A 9 10.92 7.43 -46.38
N LEU A 10 9.96 6.98 -47.21
CA LEU A 10 8.62 6.69 -46.77
C LEU A 10 8.76 5.62 -45.69
N SER A 11 8.81 6.05 -44.43
CA SER A 11 8.70 5.17 -43.28
C SER A 11 7.41 4.38 -43.46
N ARG A 12 7.58 3.09 -43.73
CA ARG A 12 6.53 2.08 -43.80
C ARG A 12 5.41 2.42 -42.82
N SER A 13 4.27 2.86 -43.34
CA SER A 13 3.00 2.62 -42.67
C SER A 13 2.85 1.10 -42.68
N LEU A 14 3.37 0.45 -41.65
CA LEU A 14 3.01 -0.90 -41.30
C LEU A 14 1.50 -0.88 -41.14
N THR A 15 0.81 -1.37 -42.16
CA THR A 15 -0.45 -2.08 -42.03
C THR A 15 -0.20 -3.14 -40.96
N LYS A 16 -0.39 -2.75 -39.70
CA LYS A 16 -0.44 -3.69 -38.58
C LYS A 16 -1.56 -4.64 -38.97
N SER A 17 -1.19 -5.90 -39.21
CA SER A 17 -2.17 -6.97 -39.30
C SER A 17 -3.08 -6.82 -38.10
N THR A 18 -4.39 -6.71 -38.35
CA THR A 18 -5.43 -6.70 -37.33
C THR A 18 -5.43 -8.06 -36.65
N SER A 19 -4.47 -8.26 -35.76
CA SER A 19 -4.45 -9.39 -34.85
C SER A 19 -5.70 -9.30 -33.98
N VAL A 20 -6.43 -10.40 -33.86
CA VAL A 20 -7.61 -10.56 -33.00
C VAL A 20 -7.31 -10.14 -31.54
N ARG A 21 -6.04 -10.12 -31.11
CA ARG A 21 -5.63 -9.54 -29.82
C ARG A 21 -5.90 -8.04 -29.66
N TYR A 22 -5.89 -7.26 -30.73
CA TYR A 22 -6.22 -5.83 -30.70
C TYR A 22 -7.73 -5.55 -30.76
N MET A 23 -8.55 -6.56 -31.02
CA MET A 23 -10.01 -6.49 -31.01
C MET A 23 -10.60 -6.71 -29.61
N SER A 24 -9.82 -7.20 -28.63
CA SER A 24 -10.28 -7.33 -27.25
C SER A 24 -9.97 -6.05 -26.46
N GLY A 25 -11.00 -5.43 -25.87
CA GLY A 25 -10.87 -4.17 -25.11
C GLY A 25 -9.81 -4.24 -24.02
N ALA A 26 -9.67 -5.40 -23.37
CA ALA A 26 -8.69 -5.66 -22.31
C ALA A 26 -7.22 -5.41 -22.71
N ALA A 27 -6.81 -5.73 -23.95
CA ALA A 27 -5.44 -5.54 -24.40
C ALA A 27 -5.12 -4.07 -24.72
N MET A 28 -6.07 -3.36 -25.35
CA MET A 28 -5.92 -1.94 -25.67
C MET A 28 -5.90 -1.05 -24.41
N ILE A 29 -6.59 -1.49 -23.35
CA ILE A 29 -6.66 -0.84 -22.04
C ILE A 29 -5.28 -0.81 -21.39
N ARG A 30 -4.62 -1.96 -21.28
CA ARG A 30 -3.31 -2.06 -20.60
C ARG A 30 -2.26 -1.16 -21.26
N ASP A 31 -2.24 -1.08 -22.59
CA ASP A 31 -1.27 -0.26 -23.34
C ASP A 31 -1.47 1.24 -23.14
N LYS A 32 -2.71 1.76 -23.22
CA LYS A 32 -2.98 3.19 -23.03
C LYS A 32 -2.71 3.65 -21.60
N PHE A 33 -3.02 2.82 -20.61
CA PHE A 33 -2.74 3.14 -19.21
C PHE A 33 -1.25 3.01 -18.87
N GLN A 34 -0.55 2.06 -19.49
CA GLN A 34 0.90 1.94 -19.34
C GLN A 34 1.62 3.14 -20.00
N GLN A 35 1.12 3.62 -21.14
CA GLN A 35 1.57 4.88 -21.74
C GLN A 35 1.34 6.08 -20.81
N ALA A 36 0.12 6.27 -20.29
CA ALA A 36 -0.17 7.37 -19.36
C ALA A 36 0.64 7.30 -18.05
N TYR A 37 0.92 6.09 -17.55
CA TYR A 37 1.80 5.88 -16.40
C TYR A 37 3.24 6.28 -16.69
N VAL A 38 3.77 5.86 -17.86
CA VAL A 38 5.11 6.22 -18.33
C VAL A 38 5.22 7.74 -18.54
N GLU A 39 4.24 8.37 -19.19
CA GLU A 39 4.15 9.84 -19.35
C GLU A 39 4.14 10.57 -18.00
N SER A 40 3.41 10.04 -17.01
CA SER A 40 3.38 10.63 -15.66
C SER A 40 4.70 10.48 -14.89
N ARG A 41 5.53 9.48 -15.25
CA ARG A 41 6.88 9.31 -14.71
C ARG A 41 7.89 10.17 -15.45
N THR A 42 7.76 10.35 -16.76
CA THR A 42 8.63 11.26 -17.53
C THR A 42 8.40 12.73 -17.16
N HIS A 43 7.20 13.08 -16.69
CA HIS A 43 6.88 14.39 -16.10
C HIS A 43 7.18 14.52 -14.60
N GLN A 44 7.79 13.51 -13.95
CA GLN A 44 8.52 13.78 -12.71
C GLN A 44 9.81 14.51 -13.11
N GLU A 45 9.69 15.79 -13.45
CA GLU A 45 10.81 16.70 -13.37
C GLU A 45 11.46 16.50 -12.00
N VAL A 46 12.78 16.37 -11.99
CA VAL A 46 13.57 16.42 -10.76
C VAL A 46 13.17 17.75 -10.11
N VAL A 47 12.27 17.68 -9.13
CA VAL A 47 11.89 18.84 -8.33
C VAL A 47 13.15 19.15 -7.52
N LEU A 48 14.03 19.96 -8.10
CA LEU A 48 15.03 20.69 -7.33
C LEU A 48 14.24 21.33 -6.18
N PRO A 49 14.66 21.13 -4.92
CA PRO A 49 13.92 21.65 -3.77
C PRO A 49 13.70 23.15 -4.01
N LYS A 50 12.43 23.55 -4.23
CA LYS A 50 12.08 24.96 -4.38
C LYS A 50 12.60 25.68 -3.13
N GLU A 51 13.46 26.66 -3.33
CA GLU A 51 13.82 27.56 -2.23
C GLU A 51 12.53 28.15 -1.65
N PRO A 52 12.38 28.22 -0.31
CA PRO A 52 11.17 28.73 0.30
C PRO A 52 10.89 30.15 -0.19
N GLU A 53 9.67 30.39 -0.69
CA GLU A 53 9.25 31.68 -1.27
C GLU A 53 9.33 32.83 -0.24
N ASN A 54 9.16 32.53 1.05
CA ASN A 54 9.14 33.51 2.13
C ASN A 54 10.48 33.61 2.90
N LYS A 55 11.56 33.97 2.20
CA LYS A 55 12.90 34.16 2.79
C LYS A 55 12.94 35.19 3.95
N ALA A 56 11.94 36.06 4.04
CA ALA A 56 11.81 37.08 5.09
C ALA A 56 11.23 36.54 6.41
N GLU A 57 10.34 35.55 6.38
CA GLU A 57 9.67 35.00 7.57
C GLU A 57 10.45 33.89 8.26
N TYR A 58 11.23 33.09 7.52
CA TYR A 58 12.02 31.99 8.09
C TYR A 58 13.19 32.43 8.99
N GLY A 59 13.27 33.74 9.27
CA GLY A 59 14.26 34.34 10.13
C GLY A 59 15.65 34.34 9.51
N ALA A 60 16.43 35.36 9.85
CA ALA A 60 17.82 35.47 9.43
C ALA A 60 18.75 34.34 9.92
N GLY A 61 18.22 33.33 10.61
CA GLY A 61 18.93 32.13 11.06
C GLY A 61 19.00 31.00 10.02
N TYR A 62 18.05 30.90 9.07
CA TYR A 62 18.09 29.86 8.03
C TYR A 62 19.17 30.12 6.98
N TYR A 63 19.51 31.39 6.78
CA TYR A 63 20.63 31.81 5.95
C TYR A 63 21.68 32.44 6.85
N GLN A 64 22.84 31.79 6.96
CA GLN A 64 24.09 32.20 7.60
C GLN A 64 24.66 33.58 7.15
N ARG A 65 23.83 34.59 6.83
CA ARG A 65 24.26 35.95 6.46
C ARG A 65 24.87 36.71 7.62
N TYR A 66 24.44 36.47 8.86
CA TYR A 66 25.00 37.14 10.05
C TYR A 66 26.09 36.33 10.77
N GLN A 67 26.28 35.04 10.46
CA GLN A 67 27.45 34.29 10.98
C GLN A 67 28.77 34.83 10.42
N LYS A 68 28.79 35.37 9.18
CA LYS A 68 29.96 36.07 8.64
C LYS A 68 30.24 37.43 9.32
N GLY A 69 29.24 38.00 10.01
CA GLY A 69 29.37 39.23 10.78
C GLY A 69 29.78 39.02 12.24
N LEU A 70 29.53 37.82 12.79
CA LEU A 70 29.98 37.39 14.11
C LEU A 70 31.47 37.02 14.04
N LYS A 71 32.34 38.03 14.14
CA LYS A 71 33.80 37.85 14.03
C LYS A 71 34.36 36.88 15.09
N LYS A 72 33.84 36.91 16.33
CA LYS A 72 34.13 35.98 17.44
C LYS A 72 32.95 35.95 18.41
N GLY A 73 32.73 34.82 19.10
CA GLY A 73 31.89 34.78 20.30
C GLY A 73 32.52 35.61 21.44
N TYR A 74 31.76 35.87 22.51
CA TYR A 74 32.30 36.56 23.68
C TYR A 74 33.45 35.77 24.30
N THR A 75 34.63 36.37 24.35
CA THR A 75 35.80 35.84 25.04
C THR A 75 35.92 36.53 26.39
N HIS A 76 35.71 35.78 27.46
CA HIS A 76 35.80 36.34 28.81
C HIS A 76 37.25 36.77 29.12
N PRO A 77 37.51 38.03 29.49
CA PRO A 77 38.88 38.59 29.56
C PRO A 77 39.76 37.95 30.64
N TYR A 78 39.15 37.45 31.71
CA TYR A 78 39.87 36.83 32.83
C TYR A 78 39.87 35.30 32.80
N HIS A 79 39.25 34.67 31.79
CA HIS A 79 39.19 33.21 31.70
C HIS A 79 40.18 32.75 30.64
N SER A 80 41.23 32.05 31.07
CA SER A 80 42.11 31.35 30.17
C SER A 80 42.08 29.84 30.45
N LYS A 81 42.55 29.06 29.49
CA LYS A 81 42.67 27.60 29.63
C LYS A 81 43.64 27.22 30.76
N GLU A 82 44.71 28.00 30.90
CA GLU A 82 45.75 27.80 31.92
C GLU A 82 45.30 28.29 33.29
N ASN A 83 44.56 29.38 33.35
CA ASN A 83 44.06 29.99 34.58
C ASN A 83 42.53 30.15 34.50
N PRO A 84 41.76 29.06 34.74
CA PRO A 84 40.32 29.14 34.77
C PRO A 84 39.86 29.93 36.01
N ILE A 85 38.97 30.91 35.80
CA ILE A 85 38.37 31.71 36.88
C ILE A 85 37.67 30.84 37.94
N HIS A 86 37.04 29.75 37.49
CA HIS A 86 36.30 28.85 38.37
C HIS A 86 37.21 27.73 38.85
N ALA A 87 37.54 27.75 40.14
CA ALA A 87 38.30 26.71 40.83
C ALA A 87 37.55 25.36 40.93
N SER A 88 36.30 25.29 40.47
CA SER A 88 35.43 24.10 40.55
C SER A 88 35.76 23.00 39.53
N SER A 89 36.70 23.22 38.62
CA SER A 89 37.10 22.19 37.68
C SER A 89 38.07 21.22 38.37
N MET A 90 37.52 20.22 39.07
CA MET A 90 38.28 19.04 39.55
C MET A 90 39.16 18.47 38.41
N LEU A 91 38.67 18.54 37.16
CA LEU A 91 39.43 18.16 35.97
C LEU A 91 40.70 19.00 35.76
N HIS A 92 40.67 20.31 36.01
CA HIS A 92 41.87 21.15 35.89
C HIS A 92 42.92 20.78 36.95
N GLN A 93 42.51 20.52 38.19
CA GLN A 93 43.43 20.03 39.23
C GLN A 93 44.01 18.66 38.88
N LEU A 94 43.18 17.73 38.40
CA LEU A 94 43.64 16.41 37.94
C LEU A 94 44.59 16.53 36.75
N ASN A 95 44.35 17.44 35.81
CA ASN A 95 45.25 17.69 34.69
C ASN A 95 46.60 18.22 35.17
N LEU A 96 46.63 19.21 36.07
CA LEU A 96 47.88 19.72 36.64
C LEU A 96 48.66 18.64 37.40
N LEU A 97 47.97 17.77 38.14
CA LEU A 97 48.59 16.63 38.82
C LEU A 97 49.12 15.59 37.82
N SER A 98 48.37 15.31 36.75
CA SER A 98 48.80 14.41 35.69
C SER A 98 50.00 14.97 34.93
N ASP A 99 50.06 16.28 34.71
CA ASP A 99 51.19 16.95 34.05
C ASP A 99 52.44 16.92 34.94
N LEU A 100 52.26 17.02 36.28
CA LEU A 100 53.35 16.91 37.25
C LEU A 100 53.93 15.48 37.32
N VAL A 101 53.07 14.46 37.37
CA VAL A 101 53.48 13.04 37.42
C VAL A 101 54.01 12.58 36.06
N GLY A 102 53.56 13.20 34.98
CA GLY A 102 53.79 12.77 33.61
C GLY A 102 52.84 11.64 33.18
N PRO A 103 52.92 11.22 31.92
CA PRO A 103 52.11 10.11 31.41
C PRO A 103 52.44 8.79 32.11
N GLU A 104 51.52 7.83 32.03
CA GLU A 104 51.74 6.48 32.57
C GLU A 104 53.05 5.88 32.02
N GLN A 105 53.91 5.42 32.93
CA GLN A 105 55.18 4.81 32.58
C GLN A 105 54.97 3.36 32.13
N VAL A 106 54.47 3.21 30.90
CA VAL A 106 54.20 1.89 30.30
C VAL A 106 55.51 1.20 29.96
N SER A 107 55.74 0.03 30.56
CA SER A 107 56.89 -0.81 30.24
C SER A 107 56.62 -1.62 28.97
N PRO A 108 57.49 -1.56 27.94
CA PRO A 108 57.34 -2.38 26.72
C PRO A 108 57.86 -3.82 26.90
N HIS A 109 58.42 -4.15 28.06
CA HIS A 109 59.03 -5.46 28.32
C HIS A 109 57.97 -6.49 28.72
N TYR A 110 58.19 -7.75 28.33
CA TYR A 110 57.31 -8.88 28.66
C TYR A 110 57.28 -9.25 30.15
N GLU A 111 58.25 -8.77 30.94
CA GLU A 111 58.32 -9.01 32.37
C GLU A 111 58.61 -7.72 33.15
N SER A 112 58.27 -7.72 34.44
CA SER A 112 58.53 -6.58 35.31
C SER A 112 60.03 -6.40 35.57
N LEU A 113 60.45 -5.14 35.77
CA LEU A 113 61.84 -4.80 36.11
C LEU A 113 62.33 -5.52 37.38
N SER A 114 61.45 -5.65 38.39
CA SER A 114 61.76 -6.34 39.64
C SER A 114 61.99 -7.84 39.45
N ARG A 115 61.30 -8.46 38.49
CA ARG A 115 61.46 -9.89 38.17
C ARG A 115 62.73 -10.14 37.36
N SER A 116 62.93 -9.38 36.27
CA SER A 116 64.08 -9.53 35.37
C SER A 116 65.42 -9.29 36.06
N ARG A 117 65.47 -8.32 36.99
CA ARG A 117 66.72 -7.88 37.65
C ARG A 117 66.77 -8.21 39.13
N ARG A 118 66.02 -9.21 39.57
CA ARG A 118 65.95 -9.62 40.98
C ARG A 118 67.33 -9.70 41.62
N GLY A 119 68.27 -10.44 41.03
CA GLY A 119 69.63 -10.61 41.56
C GLY A 119 70.43 -9.29 41.70
N LEU A 120 70.28 -8.38 40.74
CA LEU A 120 70.97 -7.09 40.73
C LEU A 120 70.34 -6.10 41.73
N ILE A 121 69.01 -6.13 41.88
CA ILE A 121 68.31 -5.40 42.95
C ILE A 121 68.71 -5.95 44.32
N PHE A 122 68.84 -7.27 44.48
CA PHE A 122 69.35 -7.88 45.72
C PHE A 122 70.80 -7.48 45.99
N LEU A 123 71.65 -7.39 44.96
CA LEU A 123 73.01 -6.90 45.09
C LEU A 123 73.05 -5.44 45.57
N PHE A 124 72.22 -4.56 45.01
CA PHE A 124 72.11 -3.18 45.48
C PHE A 124 71.53 -3.08 46.89
N ALA A 125 70.54 -3.92 47.22
CA ALA A 125 70.04 -4.02 48.58
C ALA A 125 71.15 -4.48 49.54
N TYR A 126 71.98 -5.44 49.14
CA TYR A 126 73.13 -5.93 49.90
C TYR A 126 74.22 -4.85 50.10
N PHE A 127 74.55 -4.09 49.06
CA PHE A 127 75.45 -2.94 49.24
C PHE A 127 74.82 -1.85 50.09
N GLY A 128 73.51 -1.63 49.98
CA GLY A 128 72.75 -0.72 50.83
C GLY A 128 72.78 -1.15 52.30
N THR A 129 72.61 -2.44 52.60
CA THR A 129 72.69 -2.95 53.97
C THR A 129 74.10 -2.84 54.54
N ILE A 130 75.16 -3.16 53.76
CA ILE A 130 76.56 -2.94 54.19
C ILE A 130 76.82 -1.46 54.47
N THR A 131 76.37 -0.56 53.57
CA THR A 131 76.56 0.89 53.73
C THR A 131 75.80 1.41 54.95
N THR A 132 74.60 0.88 55.21
CA THR A 132 73.79 1.22 56.39
C THR A 132 74.47 0.72 57.66
N LEU A 133 74.96 -0.52 57.67
CA LEU A 133 75.68 -1.12 58.81
C LEU A 133 77.00 -0.38 59.10
N SER A 134 77.71 0.03 58.04
CA SER A 134 78.93 0.83 58.10
C SER A 134 78.67 2.24 58.65
N ARG A 135 77.60 2.91 58.21
CA ARG A 135 77.21 4.24 58.72
C ARG A 135 76.69 4.22 60.15
N LEU A 136 76.13 3.09 60.57
CA LEU A 136 75.63 2.87 61.93
C LEU A 136 76.72 2.40 62.92
N GLY A 137 78.00 2.37 62.50
CA GLY A 137 79.14 2.33 63.43
C GLY A 137 79.29 1.03 64.24
N GLY A 138 78.73 -0.08 63.77
CA GLY A 138 78.75 -1.36 64.50
C GLY A 138 77.72 -1.44 65.64
N TRP A 139 77.28 -2.66 65.92
CA TRP A 139 76.17 -2.96 66.83
C TRP A 139 76.44 -2.58 68.30
N ASP A 140 77.72 -2.38 68.66
CA ASP A 140 78.16 -2.10 70.03
C ASP A 140 78.08 -0.62 70.44
N HIS A 141 77.93 0.31 69.48
CA HIS A 141 77.80 1.76 69.75
C HIS A 141 76.35 2.27 69.63
N ASN A 142 75.38 1.38 69.41
CA ASN A 142 74.02 1.72 69.01
C ASN A 142 72.94 1.24 70.01
N ASP A 143 73.26 1.19 71.30
CA ASP A 143 72.31 0.77 72.36
C ASP A 143 71.03 1.62 72.41
N TRP A 144 71.07 2.87 71.95
CA TRP A 144 69.88 3.71 71.83
C TRP A 144 68.87 3.18 70.77
N ILE A 145 69.34 2.54 69.70
CA ILE A 145 68.47 1.86 68.72
C ILE A 145 67.81 0.64 69.35
N ARG A 146 68.53 -0.09 70.22
CA ARG A 146 67.93 -1.18 71.01
C ARG A 146 66.86 -0.67 71.96
N GLY A 147 67.05 0.51 72.57
CA GLY A 147 66.02 1.19 73.37
C GLY A 147 64.76 1.57 72.57
N LEU A 148 64.90 1.85 71.27
CA LEU A 148 63.78 2.12 70.36
C LEU A 148 63.00 0.85 69.96
N ILE A 149 63.50 -0.36 70.24
CA ILE A 149 62.77 -1.61 69.97
C ILE A 149 61.48 -1.62 70.78
N PHE A 150 61.51 -1.20 72.05
CA PHE A 150 60.30 -1.11 72.88
C PHE A 150 59.25 -0.16 72.28
N HIS A 151 59.68 0.98 71.70
CA HIS A 151 58.77 1.89 71.00
C HIS A 151 58.19 1.25 69.73
N HIS A 152 58.97 0.49 68.98
CA HIS A 152 58.49 -0.22 67.79
C HIS A 152 57.52 -1.34 68.17
N GLU A 153 57.83 -2.14 69.19
CA GLU A 153 56.95 -3.18 69.72
C GLU A 153 55.63 -2.58 70.21
N TYR A 154 55.69 -1.46 70.94
CA TYR A 154 54.51 -0.73 71.39
C TYR A 154 53.68 -0.20 70.20
N LEU A 155 54.31 0.40 69.19
CA LEU A 155 53.60 0.88 67.99
C LEU A 155 52.96 -0.26 67.20
N ILE A 156 53.66 -1.39 67.05
CA ILE A 156 53.13 -2.57 66.36
C ILE A 156 51.93 -3.12 67.14
N ALA A 157 52.08 -3.30 68.46
CA ALA A 157 50.98 -3.75 69.32
C ALA A 157 49.79 -2.78 69.30
N LEU A 158 50.03 -1.47 69.25
CA LEU A 158 48.97 -0.47 69.22
C LEU A 158 48.31 -0.39 67.84
N TYR A 159 49.06 -0.19 66.76
CA TYR A 159 48.48 0.03 65.42
C TYR A 159 48.09 -1.26 64.71
N VAL A 160 49.00 -2.24 64.65
CA VAL A 160 48.71 -3.54 64.01
C VAL A 160 47.75 -4.33 64.89
N GLY A 161 47.99 -4.35 66.21
CA GLY A 161 47.06 -4.97 67.14
C GLY A 161 45.66 -4.35 67.07
N TYR A 162 45.50 -3.03 67.06
CA TYR A 162 44.18 -2.42 66.91
C TYR A 162 43.55 -2.65 65.53
N ALA A 163 44.34 -2.58 64.45
CA ALA A 163 43.86 -2.81 63.08
C ALA A 163 43.43 -4.25 62.82
N GLU A 164 44.06 -5.25 63.46
CA GLU A 164 43.71 -6.67 63.35
C GLU A 164 42.64 -7.07 64.38
N LEU A 165 42.78 -6.67 65.66
CA LEU A 165 41.84 -7.02 66.74
C LEU A 165 40.42 -6.52 66.44
N ARG A 166 40.24 -5.39 65.75
CA ARG A 166 38.90 -4.91 65.36
C ARG A 166 38.16 -5.89 64.43
N HIS A 167 38.86 -6.73 63.68
CA HIS A 167 38.26 -7.75 62.81
C HIS A 167 37.82 -8.98 63.62
N PHE A 168 38.59 -9.39 64.63
CA PHE A 168 38.36 -10.63 65.37
C PHE A 168 37.59 -10.46 66.68
N THR A 169 37.62 -9.28 67.31
CA THR A 169 37.02 -9.04 68.62
C THR A 169 35.76 -8.17 68.52
N TRP A 170 34.86 -8.25 69.50
CA TRP A 170 33.64 -7.43 69.58
C TRP A 170 33.93 -5.99 70.08
N LEU A 171 35.00 -5.37 69.56
CA LEU A 171 35.30 -3.96 69.82
C LEU A 171 34.25 -3.08 69.12
N PRO A 172 33.61 -2.14 69.84
CA PRO A 172 32.73 -1.15 69.24
C PRO A 172 33.56 -0.16 68.41
N GLY A 173 33.36 -0.17 67.08
CA GLY A 173 34.06 0.70 66.14
C GLY A 173 33.63 0.44 64.68
N PRO A 174 34.00 1.32 63.73
CA PRO A 174 33.63 1.19 62.32
C PRO A 174 34.33 0.00 61.64
N LYS A 175 33.82 -1.21 61.85
CA LYS A 175 34.38 -2.45 61.29
C LYS A 175 34.28 -2.51 59.77
N PHE A 176 33.21 -1.96 59.20
CA PHE A 176 32.88 -2.11 57.79
C PHE A 176 33.00 -0.81 56.97
N THR A 177 33.50 0.29 57.54
CA THR A 177 33.58 1.55 56.79
C THR A 177 34.48 1.46 55.55
N ILE A 178 35.63 0.80 55.67
CA ILE A 178 36.51 0.54 54.52
C ILE A 178 35.84 -0.43 53.53
N PHE A 179 35.11 -1.43 54.05
CA PHE A 179 34.39 -2.38 53.20
C PHE A 179 33.31 -1.68 52.36
N TYR A 180 32.50 -0.81 52.96
CA TYR A 180 31.46 -0.08 52.23
C TYR A 180 32.05 0.88 51.20
N ASP A 181 33.15 1.58 51.52
CA ASP A 181 33.82 2.45 50.56
C ASP A 181 34.36 1.67 49.35
N VAL A 182 35.04 0.54 49.60
CA VAL A 182 35.53 -0.35 48.53
C VAL A 182 34.38 -0.94 47.73
N PHE A 183 33.30 -1.37 48.38
CA PHE A 183 32.12 -1.92 47.73
C PHE A 183 31.45 -0.89 46.82
N SER A 184 31.15 0.31 47.32
CA SER A 184 30.54 1.38 46.54
C SER A 184 31.43 1.83 45.38
N LYS A 185 32.76 1.85 45.58
CA LYS A 185 33.71 2.13 44.50
C LYS A 185 33.67 1.05 43.41
N TYR A 186 33.62 -0.22 43.80
CA TYR A 186 33.51 -1.33 42.84
C TYR A 186 32.21 -1.25 42.04
N GLU A 187 31.08 -1.03 42.71
CA GLU A 187 29.77 -0.87 42.07
C GLU A 187 29.75 0.32 41.11
N THR A 188 30.27 1.47 41.54
CA THR A 188 30.37 2.67 40.69
C THR A 188 31.23 2.41 39.45
N MET A 189 32.34 1.69 39.60
CA MET A 189 33.20 1.34 38.48
C MET A 189 32.51 0.37 37.51
N GLN A 190 31.71 -0.57 38.01
CA GLN A 190 30.90 -1.42 37.15
C GLN A 190 29.82 -0.66 36.38
N LEU A 191 29.14 0.27 37.05
CA LEU A 191 28.19 1.17 36.39
C LEU A 191 28.86 2.04 35.31
N ALA A 192 30.07 2.54 35.58
CA ALA A 192 30.84 3.29 34.60
C ALA A 192 31.28 2.42 33.40
N ASN A 193 31.64 1.16 33.63
CA ASN A 193 31.96 0.21 32.56
C ASN A 193 30.74 -0.11 31.68
N GLN A 194 29.53 -0.12 32.25
CA GLN A 194 28.25 -0.37 31.57
C GLN A 194 27.58 0.92 31.07
N TRP A 195 28.25 2.07 31.15
CA TRP A 195 27.69 3.35 30.77
C TRP A 195 27.19 3.37 29.31
N ASN A 196 27.93 2.75 28.39
CA ASN A 196 27.56 2.76 26.98
C ASN A 196 26.23 2.02 26.73
N ASP A 197 26.08 0.83 27.30
CA ASP A 197 24.90 -0.01 27.11
C ASP A 197 23.65 0.64 27.72
N THR A 198 23.79 1.22 28.93
CA THR A 198 22.70 1.94 29.59
C THR A 198 22.30 3.22 28.86
N ALA A 199 23.28 3.97 28.32
CA ALA A 199 23.02 5.14 27.49
C ALA A 199 22.34 4.76 26.17
N GLU A 200 22.73 3.65 25.55
CA GLU A 200 22.10 3.13 24.32
C GLU A 200 20.65 2.71 24.57
N GLU A 201 20.38 1.99 25.65
CA GLU A 201 19.03 1.56 26.04
C GLU A 201 18.11 2.78 26.23
N LEU A 202 18.57 3.81 26.95
CA LEU A 202 17.84 5.07 27.11
C LEU A 202 17.62 5.78 25.77
N SER A 203 18.65 5.84 24.92
CA SER A 203 18.56 6.49 23.61
C SER A 203 17.53 5.80 22.69
N THR A 204 17.43 4.47 22.78
CA THR A 204 16.51 3.66 21.97
C THR A 204 15.05 4.04 22.22
N GLN A 205 14.68 4.38 23.45
CA GLN A 205 13.34 4.84 23.78
C GLN A 205 12.97 6.13 23.02
N PHE A 206 13.92 7.06 22.89
CA PHE A 206 13.73 8.29 22.12
C PHE A 206 13.71 8.04 20.61
N TYR A 207 14.55 7.14 20.11
CA TYR A 207 14.58 6.79 18.69
C TYR A 207 13.30 6.13 18.21
N GLN A 208 12.69 5.25 19.01
CA GLN A 208 11.44 4.59 18.63
C GLN A 208 10.30 5.59 18.40
N ASN A 209 10.15 6.56 19.30
CA ASN A 209 9.13 7.60 19.16
C ASN A 209 9.38 8.48 17.94
N THR A 210 10.63 8.88 17.73
CA THR A 210 11.02 9.70 16.57
C THR A 210 10.80 8.93 15.26
N LYS A 211 11.15 7.64 15.22
CA LYS A 211 10.93 6.77 14.07
C LYS A 211 9.45 6.67 13.71
N ARG A 212 8.57 6.44 14.69
CA ARG A 212 7.11 6.41 14.47
C ARG A 212 6.59 7.72 13.86
N GLN A 213 7.17 8.86 14.23
CA GLN A 213 6.79 10.15 13.63
C GLN A 213 7.24 10.25 12.16
N ILE A 214 8.44 9.73 11.84
CA ILE A 214 8.95 9.67 10.47
C ILE A 214 8.09 8.73 9.60
N ASP A 215 7.56 7.64 10.16
CA ASP A 215 6.72 6.70 9.42
C ASP A 215 5.44 7.36 8.86
N TYR A 216 4.84 8.32 9.57
CA TYR A 216 3.70 9.09 9.04
C TYR A 216 4.05 9.89 7.78
N PHE A 217 5.27 10.43 7.73
CA PHE A 217 5.76 11.12 6.53
C PHE A 217 5.94 10.15 5.36
N SER A 218 6.43 8.94 5.63
CA SER A 218 6.53 7.88 4.61
C SER A 218 5.16 7.50 4.04
N ILE A 219 4.16 7.28 4.89
CA ILE A 219 2.77 6.99 4.48
C ILE A 219 2.20 8.12 3.60
N HIS A 220 2.48 9.37 3.95
CA HIS A 220 2.06 10.51 3.15
C HIS A 220 2.70 10.52 1.75
N ASN A 221 3.97 10.17 1.64
CA ASN A 221 4.66 10.09 0.35
C ASN A 221 4.06 8.99 -0.54
N GLU A 222 3.66 7.86 0.06
CA GLU A 222 3.01 6.76 -0.66
C GLU A 222 1.57 7.08 -1.10
N TYR A 223 0.87 7.99 -0.42
CA TYR A 223 -0.51 8.35 -0.74
C TYR A 223 -0.70 8.76 -2.21
N LYS A 224 0.23 9.54 -2.78
CA LYS A 224 0.14 9.96 -4.19
C LYS A 224 0.22 8.77 -5.14
N PHE A 225 1.05 7.77 -4.82
CA PHE A 225 1.17 6.56 -5.60
C PHE A 225 -0.10 5.70 -5.49
N VAL A 226 -0.60 5.48 -4.27
CA VAL A 226 -1.83 4.71 -4.03
C VAL A 226 -3.02 5.36 -4.74
N LYS A 227 -3.16 6.68 -4.65
CA LYS A 227 -4.21 7.46 -5.35
C LYS A 227 -4.15 7.29 -6.87
N LYS A 228 -2.95 7.36 -7.46
CA LYS A 228 -2.78 7.14 -8.91
C LYS A 228 -3.21 5.72 -9.30
N ARG A 229 -2.75 4.72 -8.57
CA ARG A 229 -3.05 3.32 -8.84
C ARG A 229 -4.54 3.00 -8.67
N SER A 230 -5.17 3.50 -7.61
CA SER A 230 -6.61 3.29 -7.39
C SER A 230 -7.45 3.95 -8.48
N MET A 231 -7.07 5.15 -8.93
CA MET A 231 -7.76 5.82 -10.04
C MET A 231 -7.61 5.07 -11.37
N VAL A 232 -6.41 4.54 -11.67
CA VAL A 232 -6.19 3.72 -12.87
C VAL A 232 -7.01 2.44 -12.82
N ASN A 233 -7.01 1.74 -11.69
CA ASN A 233 -7.81 0.53 -11.52
C ASN A 233 -9.31 0.82 -11.66
N PHE A 234 -9.78 1.90 -11.05
CA PHE A 234 -11.17 2.34 -11.16
C PHE A 234 -11.55 2.62 -12.61
N MET A 235 -10.79 3.46 -13.32
CA MET A 235 -11.06 3.80 -14.73
C MET A 235 -11.00 2.58 -15.66
N THR A 236 -10.09 1.63 -15.38
CA THR A 236 -10.00 0.37 -16.13
C THR A 236 -11.25 -0.47 -15.95
N ASN A 237 -11.71 -0.63 -14.71
CA ASN A 237 -12.91 -1.41 -14.40
C ASN A 237 -14.18 -0.73 -14.94
N GLU A 238 -14.31 0.59 -14.80
CA GLU A 238 -15.46 1.33 -15.33
C GLU A 238 -15.54 1.25 -16.85
N ARG A 239 -14.39 1.28 -17.54
CA ARG A 239 -14.38 1.07 -18.98
C ARG A 239 -14.83 -0.34 -19.37
N LEU A 240 -14.37 -1.37 -18.67
CA LEU A 240 -14.83 -2.75 -18.92
C LEU A 240 -16.33 -2.90 -18.64
N ASN A 241 -16.84 -2.25 -17.59
CA ASN A 241 -18.26 -2.21 -17.28
C ASN A 241 -19.06 -1.51 -18.38
N LEU A 242 -18.54 -0.41 -18.94
CA LEU A 242 -19.15 0.29 -20.05
C LEU A 242 -19.17 -0.58 -21.32
N GLU A 243 -18.06 -1.21 -21.67
CA GLU A 243 -17.99 -2.14 -22.82
C GLU A 243 -18.99 -3.30 -22.63
N LYS A 244 -19.06 -3.89 -21.43
CA LYS A 244 -20.04 -4.90 -21.08
C LYS A 244 -21.48 -4.39 -21.22
N HIS A 245 -21.79 -3.19 -20.72
CA HIS A 245 -23.12 -2.56 -20.85
C HIS A 245 -23.52 -2.38 -22.31
N PHE A 246 -22.61 -1.91 -23.17
CA PHE A 246 -22.87 -1.79 -24.60
C PHE A 246 -23.16 -3.15 -25.25
N HIS A 247 -22.41 -4.20 -24.90
CA HIS A 247 -22.65 -5.54 -25.41
C HIS A 247 -23.99 -6.12 -24.95
N GLU A 248 -24.28 -6.04 -23.64
CA GLU A 248 -25.56 -6.49 -23.08
C GLU A 248 -26.74 -5.76 -23.71
N ARG A 249 -26.63 -4.44 -23.89
CA ARG A 249 -27.68 -3.63 -24.53
C ARG A 249 -27.91 -4.04 -25.99
N THR A 250 -26.84 -4.26 -26.74
CA THR A 250 -26.92 -4.71 -28.14
C THR A 250 -27.55 -6.09 -28.25
N VAL A 251 -27.14 -7.04 -27.41
CA VAL A 251 -27.69 -8.40 -27.39
C VAL A 251 -29.16 -8.39 -26.97
N ASN A 252 -29.53 -7.59 -25.98
CA ASN A 252 -30.92 -7.44 -25.55
C ASN A 252 -31.80 -6.84 -26.65
N MET A 253 -31.31 -5.84 -27.39
CA MET A 253 -32.03 -5.32 -28.56
C MET A 253 -32.22 -6.39 -29.63
N LEU A 254 -31.18 -7.18 -29.95
CA LEU A 254 -31.28 -8.27 -30.92
C LEU A 254 -32.28 -9.34 -30.49
N HIS A 255 -32.28 -9.74 -29.22
CA HIS A 255 -33.27 -10.69 -28.70
C HIS A 255 -34.70 -10.13 -28.69
N GLN A 256 -34.88 -8.84 -28.42
CA GLN A 256 -36.19 -8.19 -28.54
C GLN A 256 -36.69 -8.17 -29.97
N ILE A 257 -35.82 -7.81 -30.93
CA ILE A 257 -36.10 -7.84 -32.37
C ILE A 257 -36.49 -9.25 -32.80
N GLN A 258 -35.68 -10.25 -32.46
CA GLN A 258 -35.97 -11.66 -32.75
C GLN A 258 -37.30 -12.11 -32.14
N GLY A 259 -37.63 -11.64 -30.93
CA GLY A 259 -38.92 -11.88 -30.29
C GLY A 259 -40.09 -11.30 -31.07
N PHE A 260 -39.96 -10.06 -31.58
CA PHE A 260 -40.97 -9.43 -32.42
C PHE A 260 -41.12 -10.13 -33.79
N GLU A 261 -40.02 -10.54 -34.41
CA GLU A 261 -40.04 -11.32 -35.66
C GLU A 261 -40.82 -12.63 -35.48
N GLN A 262 -40.52 -13.38 -34.42
CA GLN A 262 -41.24 -14.61 -34.09
C GLN A 262 -42.72 -14.35 -33.80
N GLN A 263 -43.06 -13.24 -33.15
CA GLN A 263 -44.43 -12.86 -32.87
C GLN A 263 -45.18 -12.46 -34.15
N ASN A 264 -44.55 -11.73 -35.07
CA ASN A 264 -45.11 -11.37 -36.36
C ASN A 264 -45.38 -12.63 -37.21
N MET A 265 -44.45 -13.58 -37.24
CA MET A 265 -44.67 -14.88 -37.86
C MET A 265 -45.86 -15.64 -37.25
N LYS A 266 -45.93 -15.74 -35.92
CA LYS A 266 -47.04 -16.41 -35.22
C LYS A 266 -48.38 -15.74 -35.50
N ASN A 267 -48.42 -14.40 -35.50
CA ASN A 267 -49.63 -13.65 -35.82
C ASN A 267 -50.08 -13.89 -37.26
N LYS A 268 -49.14 -13.97 -38.21
CA LYS A 268 -49.48 -14.30 -39.60
C LYS A 268 -49.97 -15.73 -39.77
N LEU A 269 -49.32 -16.70 -39.13
CA LEU A 269 -49.80 -18.08 -39.12
C LEU A 269 -51.21 -18.18 -38.53
N LYS A 270 -51.47 -17.47 -37.42
CA LYS A 270 -52.80 -17.41 -36.81
C LYS A 270 -53.84 -16.78 -37.75
N SER A 271 -53.48 -15.70 -38.46
CA SER A 271 -54.38 -15.09 -39.44
C SER A 271 -54.71 -16.06 -40.57
N VAL A 272 -53.71 -16.75 -41.11
CA VAL A 272 -53.90 -17.73 -42.20
C VAL A 272 -54.77 -18.89 -41.75
N THR A 273 -54.58 -19.43 -40.54
CA THR A 273 -55.44 -20.50 -40.01
C THR A 273 -56.85 -20.02 -39.73
N GLN A 274 -57.01 -18.79 -39.22
CA GLN A 274 -58.34 -18.24 -38.94
C GLN A 274 -59.09 -17.92 -40.23
N GLU A 275 -58.44 -17.30 -41.21
CA GLU A 275 -59.05 -17.00 -42.50
C GLU A 275 -59.39 -18.27 -43.29
N ALA A 276 -58.57 -19.33 -43.18
CA ALA A 276 -58.91 -20.64 -43.76
C ALA A 276 -60.13 -21.26 -43.07
N PHE A 277 -60.20 -21.17 -41.73
CA PHE A 277 -61.35 -21.64 -40.96
C PHE A 277 -62.62 -20.85 -41.28
N ASP A 278 -62.56 -19.52 -41.31
CA ASP A 278 -63.69 -18.65 -41.66
C ASP A 278 -64.17 -18.90 -43.11
N ALA A 279 -63.23 -19.15 -44.05
CA ALA A 279 -63.58 -19.52 -45.42
C ALA A 279 -64.25 -20.90 -45.52
N THR A 280 -63.82 -21.87 -44.71
CA THR A 280 -64.49 -23.18 -44.64
C THR A 280 -65.90 -23.06 -44.06
N LEU A 281 -66.08 -22.24 -43.01
CA LEU A 281 -67.40 -21.97 -42.45
C LEU A 281 -68.31 -21.28 -43.46
N ALA A 282 -67.80 -20.25 -44.17
CA ALA A 282 -68.56 -19.56 -45.20
C ALA A 282 -68.99 -20.50 -46.33
N LYS A 283 -68.12 -21.44 -46.77
CA LYS A 283 -68.47 -22.46 -47.77
C LYS A 283 -69.52 -23.46 -47.29
N ILE A 284 -69.53 -23.77 -45.99
CA ILE A 284 -70.55 -24.65 -45.38
C ILE A 284 -71.89 -23.92 -45.26
N GLU A 285 -71.86 -22.62 -44.91
CA GLU A 285 -73.07 -21.79 -44.77
C GLU A 285 -73.69 -21.41 -46.12
N SER A 286 -72.88 -21.31 -47.19
CA SER A 286 -73.32 -20.93 -48.53
C SER A 286 -73.60 -22.12 -49.47
N ASP A 287 -73.72 -23.34 -48.93
CA ASP A 287 -73.95 -24.53 -49.75
C ASP A 287 -75.39 -24.55 -50.29
N GLU A 288 -75.59 -24.10 -51.53
CA GLU A 288 -76.92 -23.99 -52.16
C GLU A 288 -77.49 -25.36 -52.64
N GLU A 289 -76.68 -26.42 -52.68
CA GLU A 289 -77.07 -27.75 -53.21
C GLU A 289 -77.15 -28.88 -52.16
N ASP A 290 -77.05 -28.58 -50.84
CA ASP A 290 -77.02 -29.55 -49.74
C ASP A 290 -75.96 -30.68 -49.91
N VAL A 291 -74.95 -30.50 -50.76
CA VAL A 291 -73.99 -31.55 -51.13
C VAL A 291 -73.12 -31.92 -49.93
N ILE A 292 -72.69 -30.93 -49.14
CA ILE A 292 -71.90 -31.12 -47.94
C ILE A 292 -72.74 -31.83 -46.87
N TYR A 293 -74.01 -31.45 -46.72
CA TYR A 293 -74.92 -32.10 -45.76
C TYR A 293 -75.25 -33.54 -46.14
N ASN A 294 -75.45 -33.83 -47.43
CA ASN A 294 -75.70 -35.17 -47.94
C ASN A 294 -74.47 -36.09 -47.78
N GLN A 295 -73.26 -35.58 -48.03
CA GLN A 295 -72.03 -36.34 -47.80
C GLN A 295 -71.75 -36.58 -46.31
N CYS A 296 -72.04 -35.59 -45.45
CA CYS A 296 -72.03 -35.77 -44.00
C CYS A 296 -73.04 -36.83 -43.55
N PHE A 297 -74.22 -36.88 -44.16
CA PHE A 297 -75.26 -37.87 -43.89
C PHE A 297 -74.85 -39.28 -44.32
N ASP A 298 -74.25 -39.42 -45.50
CA ASP A 298 -73.70 -40.70 -45.98
C ASP A 298 -72.54 -41.19 -45.11
N ALA A 299 -71.66 -40.29 -44.66
CA ALA A 299 -70.61 -40.62 -43.69
C ALA A 299 -71.19 -41.08 -42.34
N ALA A 300 -72.29 -40.47 -41.88
CA ALA A 300 -73.01 -40.88 -40.68
C ALA A 300 -73.68 -42.25 -40.84
N LEU A 301 -74.30 -42.52 -41.99
CA LEU A 301 -74.89 -43.82 -42.32
C LEU A 301 -73.84 -44.94 -42.37
N ASP A 302 -72.67 -44.67 -42.95
CA ASP A 302 -71.55 -45.63 -43.00
C ASP A 302 -70.98 -45.89 -41.59
N GLY A 303 -70.91 -44.87 -40.74
CA GLY A 303 -70.53 -45.03 -39.33
C GLY A 303 -71.50 -45.89 -38.52
N ILE A 304 -72.81 -45.70 -38.73
CA ILE A 304 -73.87 -46.54 -38.13
C ILE A 304 -73.74 -47.98 -38.62
N ARG A 305 -73.51 -48.18 -39.92
CA ARG A 305 -73.34 -49.51 -40.53
C ARG A 305 -72.12 -50.28 -39.99
N LYS A 306 -71.04 -49.57 -39.69
CA LYS A 306 -69.78 -50.16 -39.18
C LYS A 306 -69.73 -50.30 -37.66
N GLY A 307 -70.70 -49.75 -36.93
CA GLY A 307 -70.74 -49.75 -35.46
C GLY A 307 -69.68 -48.85 -34.79
N ARG A 308 -68.94 -48.07 -35.59
CA ARG A 308 -67.97 -47.05 -35.15
C ARG A 308 -67.91 -45.94 -36.20
N MET A 309 -67.85 -44.68 -35.76
CA MET A 309 -67.82 -43.52 -36.65
C MET A 309 -66.39 -43.21 -37.09
N ASP A 310 -66.06 -43.53 -38.35
CA ASP A 310 -64.80 -43.17 -38.99
C ASP A 310 -65.07 -42.03 -39.99
N PHE A 311 -64.67 -40.78 -39.69
CA PHE A 311 -64.93 -39.57 -40.52
C PHE A 311 -64.12 -39.48 -41.83
N LYS A 312 -63.87 -40.61 -42.49
CA LYS A 312 -63.03 -40.65 -43.70
C LYS A 312 -63.69 -40.00 -44.92
N MET A 313 -65.01 -39.99 -44.96
CA MET A 313 -65.82 -39.40 -46.04
C MET A 313 -66.38 -38.03 -45.65
N ASP A 314 -65.90 -37.43 -44.57
CA ASP A 314 -66.32 -36.09 -44.14
C ASP A 314 -65.78 -35.04 -45.13
N PRO A 315 -66.64 -34.22 -45.75
CA PRO A 315 -66.24 -33.18 -46.70
C PRO A 315 -65.51 -32.00 -46.04
N VAL A 316 -65.65 -31.79 -44.72
CA VAL A 316 -65.13 -30.59 -44.03
C VAL A 316 -63.59 -30.58 -44.00
N LEU A 317 -62.97 -31.72 -43.69
CA LEU A 317 -61.51 -31.82 -43.60
C LEU A 317 -60.83 -31.62 -44.98
N PRO A 318 -61.26 -32.26 -46.08
CA PRO A 318 -60.75 -31.98 -47.43
C PRO A 318 -60.85 -30.51 -47.82
N ILE A 319 -62.01 -29.86 -47.62
CA ILE A 319 -62.21 -28.44 -47.95
C ILE A 319 -61.25 -27.56 -47.15
N MET A 320 -61.06 -27.86 -45.85
CA MET A 320 -60.11 -27.14 -45.01
C MET A 320 -58.66 -27.36 -45.45
N THR A 321 -58.29 -28.58 -45.83
CA THR A 321 -56.94 -28.87 -46.32
C THR A 321 -56.66 -28.21 -47.67
N GLU A 322 -57.65 -28.13 -48.55
CA GLU A 322 -57.56 -27.45 -49.84
C GLU A 322 -57.36 -25.93 -49.64
N GLU A 323 -58.20 -25.31 -48.81
CA GLU A 323 -58.08 -23.89 -48.46
C GLU A 323 -56.76 -23.56 -47.76
N LEU A 324 -56.32 -24.39 -46.81
CA LEU A 324 -55.01 -24.24 -46.19
C LEU A 324 -53.87 -24.41 -47.21
N SER A 325 -53.95 -25.40 -48.09
CA SER A 325 -52.91 -25.65 -49.10
C SER A 325 -52.79 -24.50 -50.09
N SER A 326 -53.93 -23.91 -50.49
CA SER A 326 -53.98 -22.74 -51.38
C SER A 326 -53.31 -21.53 -50.72
N ARG A 327 -53.63 -21.24 -49.45
CA ARG A 327 -53.07 -20.11 -48.69
C ARG A 327 -51.60 -20.32 -48.30
N VAL A 328 -51.20 -21.56 -48.01
CA VAL A 328 -49.80 -21.93 -47.76
C VAL A 328 -48.96 -21.84 -49.04
N SER A 329 -49.53 -22.12 -50.21
CA SER A 329 -48.80 -21.99 -51.48
C SER A 329 -48.40 -20.53 -51.78
N VAL A 330 -49.21 -19.56 -51.35
CA VAL A 330 -48.88 -18.12 -51.43
C VAL A 330 -47.69 -17.77 -50.54
N LEU A 331 -47.59 -18.39 -49.36
CA LEU A 331 -46.45 -18.20 -48.45
C LEU A 331 -45.16 -18.86 -48.95
N LYS A 332 -45.26 -19.97 -49.71
CA LYS A 332 -44.09 -20.66 -50.29
C LYS A 332 -43.44 -19.89 -51.44
N ASN A 333 -44.17 -18.99 -52.09
CA ASN A 333 -43.72 -18.22 -53.25
C ASN A 333 -43.51 -16.73 -52.92
N LEU A 334 -43.24 -16.39 -51.66
CA LEU A 334 -42.92 -15.02 -51.26
C LEU A 334 -41.60 -14.58 -51.91
N THR A 335 -41.56 -13.35 -52.42
CA THR A 335 -40.30 -12.72 -52.85
C THR A 335 -39.51 -12.23 -51.63
N GLU A 336 -38.19 -12.04 -51.78
CA GLU A 336 -37.31 -11.52 -50.71
C GLU A 336 -37.83 -10.21 -50.07
N GLU A 337 -38.52 -9.37 -50.86
CA GLU A 337 -39.14 -8.14 -50.37
C GLU A 337 -40.38 -8.38 -49.50
N GLN A 338 -41.16 -9.42 -49.82
CA GLN A 338 -42.36 -9.79 -49.05
C GLN A 338 -42.00 -10.56 -47.78
N GLU A 339 -40.95 -11.37 -47.82
CA GLU A 339 -40.35 -12.01 -46.65
C GLU A 339 -39.77 -10.96 -45.68
N ASN A 340 -39.02 -9.97 -46.20
CA ASN A 340 -38.55 -8.85 -45.39
C ASN A 340 -39.69 -8.03 -44.80
N ARG A 341 -40.79 -7.81 -45.52
CA ARG A 341 -41.97 -7.14 -44.95
C ARG A 341 -42.62 -7.94 -43.82
N LEU A 342 -42.67 -9.26 -43.94
CA LEU A 342 -43.25 -10.14 -42.93
C LEU A 342 -42.42 -10.16 -41.64
N LEU A 343 -41.10 -10.16 -41.78
CA LEU A 343 -40.15 -10.12 -40.67
C LEU A 343 -39.89 -8.68 -40.17
N SER A 344 -40.26 -7.66 -40.96
CA SER A 344 -40.06 -6.28 -40.57
C SER A 344 -40.87 -5.93 -39.32
N ILE A 345 -40.24 -5.10 -38.50
CA ILE A 345 -40.77 -4.62 -37.24
C ILE A 345 -41.64 -3.39 -37.51
N ASN A 346 -42.83 -3.32 -36.89
CA ASN A 346 -43.72 -2.17 -36.99
C ASN A 346 -43.12 -0.94 -36.31
N GLU A 347 -43.55 0.27 -36.70
CA GLU A 347 -43.05 1.52 -36.11
C GLU A 347 -43.23 1.60 -34.58
N ASP A 348 -44.33 1.04 -34.04
CA ASP A 348 -44.55 1.02 -32.58
C ASP A 348 -43.64 0.01 -31.87
N GLN A 349 -43.34 -1.13 -32.50
CA GLN A 349 -42.36 -2.09 -31.99
C GLN A 349 -40.94 -1.48 -32.02
N LYS A 350 -40.58 -0.72 -33.07
CA LYS A 350 -39.31 0.02 -33.12
C LYS A 350 -39.21 1.07 -32.01
N LYS A 351 -40.28 1.81 -31.76
CA LYS A 351 -40.34 2.77 -30.64
C LYS A 351 -40.16 2.07 -29.29
N ALA A 352 -40.75 0.89 -29.09
CA ALA A 352 -40.60 0.13 -27.85
C ALA A 352 -39.15 -0.32 -27.61
N VAL A 353 -38.45 -0.80 -28.66
CA VAL A 353 -37.01 -1.12 -28.57
C VAL A 353 -36.19 0.13 -28.24
N ALA A 354 -36.44 1.25 -28.94
CA ALA A 354 -35.73 2.50 -28.72
C ALA A 354 -35.96 3.07 -27.30
N GLN A 355 -37.17 2.96 -26.76
CA GLN A 355 -37.48 3.36 -25.39
C GLN A 355 -36.75 2.49 -24.36
N THR A 356 -36.69 1.17 -24.60
CA THR A 356 -35.99 0.24 -23.71
C THR A 356 -34.49 0.48 -23.72
N ASP A 357 -33.90 0.74 -24.89
CA ASP A 357 -32.49 1.15 -25.04
C ASP A 357 -32.21 2.47 -24.32
N GLY A 358 -33.07 3.47 -24.52
CA GLY A 358 -32.99 4.78 -23.85
C GLY A 358 -33.07 4.66 -22.32
N ALA A 359 -34.00 3.87 -21.80
CA ALA A 359 -34.14 3.61 -20.37
C ALA A 359 -32.91 2.90 -19.79
N ALA A 360 -32.35 1.92 -20.51
CA ALA A 360 -31.14 1.21 -20.09
C ALA A 360 -29.91 2.12 -20.06
N ARG A 361 -29.80 3.06 -21.01
CA ARG A 361 -28.76 4.10 -21.01
C ARG A 361 -28.90 5.03 -19.81
N ASP A 362 -30.09 5.57 -19.58
CA ASP A 362 -30.32 6.56 -18.53
C ASP A 362 -30.16 5.94 -17.13
N THR A 363 -30.56 4.67 -16.95
CA THR A 363 -30.34 3.91 -15.72
C THR A 363 -28.85 3.75 -15.42
N TYR A 364 -28.03 3.45 -16.44
CA TYR A 364 -26.59 3.31 -16.27
C TYR A 364 -25.90 4.64 -15.92
N LEU A 365 -26.28 5.73 -16.58
CA LEU A 365 -25.67 7.05 -16.33
C LEU A 365 -26.06 7.66 -14.98
N ARG A 366 -27.27 7.38 -14.49
CA ARG A 366 -27.77 7.89 -13.21
C ARG A 366 -27.43 6.98 -12.02
N ALA A 367 -26.74 5.87 -12.25
CA ALA A 367 -26.37 4.95 -11.19
C ALA A 367 -25.40 5.61 -10.19
N VAL A 368 -25.84 5.76 -8.95
CA VAL A 368 -25.01 6.32 -7.87
C VAL A 368 -24.17 5.21 -7.22
N PRO A 369 -22.87 5.42 -6.99
CA PRO A 369 -22.01 4.44 -6.35
C PRO A 369 -22.47 4.16 -4.91
N GLN A 370 -22.59 2.88 -4.56
CA GLN A 370 -22.96 2.43 -3.22
C GLN A 370 -21.74 2.46 -2.28
N ILE A 371 -21.60 3.57 -1.53
CA ILE A 371 -20.54 3.73 -0.53
C ILE A 371 -21.06 3.26 0.84
N SER A 372 -20.28 2.53 1.63
CA SER A 372 -20.67 2.09 2.99
C SER A 372 -20.48 3.17 4.05
N SER A 373 -19.49 4.05 3.88
CA SER A 373 -19.17 5.11 4.84
C SER A 373 -20.18 6.27 4.81
N GLN A 374 -20.90 6.44 5.93
CA GLN A 374 -21.89 7.51 6.10
C GLN A 374 -21.26 8.92 6.10
N GLY A 375 -20.04 9.06 6.66
CA GLY A 375 -19.34 10.35 6.69
C GLY A 375 -18.97 10.86 5.29
N LEU A 376 -18.61 9.96 4.37
CA LEU A 376 -18.30 10.30 2.98
C LEU A 376 -19.56 10.71 2.20
N LYS A 377 -20.70 10.07 2.45
CA LYS A 377 -21.99 10.42 1.82
C LYS A 377 -22.44 11.84 2.17
N ASN A 378 -22.19 12.26 3.40
CA ASN A 378 -22.59 13.57 3.90
C ASN A 378 -21.62 14.69 3.50
N HIS A 379 -20.47 14.35 2.91
CA HIS A 379 -19.49 15.35 2.51
C HIS A 379 -20.03 16.22 1.36
N ALA A 380 -19.90 17.55 1.49
CA ALA A 380 -20.49 18.50 0.55
C ALA A 380 -20.09 18.26 -0.92
N LYS A 381 -18.86 17.80 -1.18
CA LYS A 381 -18.41 17.47 -2.55
C LYS A 381 -19.13 16.24 -3.12
N PHE A 382 -19.39 15.23 -2.28
CA PHE A 382 -20.11 14.02 -2.73
C PHE A 382 -21.57 14.34 -3.00
N LEU A 383 -22.22 15.11 -2.13
CA LEU A 383 -23.59 15.59 -2.37
C LEU A 383 -23.69 16.38 -3.68
N LYS A 384 -22.77 17.32 -3.94
CA LYS A 384 -22.70 18.04 -5.23
C LYS A 384 -22.59 17.10 -6.43
N PHE A 385 -21.78 16.05 -6.31
CA PHE A 385 -21.63 15.03 -7.36
C PHE A 385 -22.92 14.23 -7.57
N VAL A 386 -23.58 13.78 -6.50
CA VAL A 386 -24.87 13.08 -6.59
C VAL A 386 -25.93 13.97 -7.24
N HIS A 387 -26.01 15.26 -6.87
CA HIS A 387 -26.91 16.22 -7.50
C HIS A 387 -26.65 16.40 -8.99
N TYR A 388 -25.37 16.43 -9.39
CA TYR A 388 -25.01 16.48 -10.81
C TYR A 388 -25.48 15.24 -11.58
N LEU A 389 -25.38 14.04 -10.98
CA LEU A 389 -25.81 12.79 -11.61
C LEU A 389 -27.33 12.63 -11.69
N THR A 390 -28.07 13.01 -10.64
CA THR A 390 -29.52 12.80 -10.58
C THR A 390 -30.31 13.93 -11.23
N GLY A 391 -29.69 15.08 -11.50
CA GLY A 391 -30.36 16.27 -12.03
C GLY A 391 -31.36 16.89 -11.06
N ILE A 392 -31.44 16.40 -9.81
CA ILE A 392 -32.35 16.91 -8.78
C ILE A 392 -31.71 18.16 -8.18
N ASN A 393 -32.27 19.31 -8.52
CA ASN A 393 -31.88 20.59 -7.95
C ASN A 393 -32.31 20.64 -6.47
N ARG A 394 -31.49 21.27 -5.62
CA ARG A 394 -31.71 21.40 -4.17
C ARG A 394 -33.04 22.07 -3.76
N LYS A 395 -33.84 22.55 -4.73
CA LYS A 395 -35.14 23.18 -4.50
C LYS A 395 -36.29 22.16 -4.34
N ASP A 396 -36.08 20.90 -4.74
CA ASP A 396 -37.15 19.89 -4.77
C ASP A 396 -37.11 18.91 -3.59
N ILE A 397 -36.18 19.12 -2.65
CA ILE A 397 -36.10 18.36 -1.40
C ILE A 397 -36.42 19.35 -0.28
N LYS A 398 -37.72 19.43 0.07
CA LYS A 398 -38.18 20.05 1.32
C LYS A 398 -38.08 19.05 2.46
#